data_AF-A0A0M3K834-F1
#
_entry.id   AF-A0A0M3K834-F1
#
_cell.length_a   1.000
_cell.length_b   1.000
_cell.length_c   1.000
_cell.angle_alpha   90.00
_cell.angle_beta   90.00
_cell.angle_gamma   90.00
#
_symmetry.space_group_name_H-M   'P 1'
#
loop_
_entity.id
_entity.type
_entity.pdbx_description
1 polymer ?
#
loop_
_entity_poly.entity_id
_entity_poly.type
_entity_poly.pdbx_seq_one_letter_code
_entity_poly.pdbx_strand_id
1 'polypeptide(L)'
;MTLNVLPLQFCTGEIRGKYVKTSGNVEGYQFLGIPYAEAPIGELRYRDPQPKRKWSGTLDATDFRESCFWNSSTTSNDPNKTPMSEDCLFINVLTSPKCLRHGNCSVLVYIHGGGFDYDTPSLYPPHFLIENFLTEDRSVLFVMPAYRLGSFGFLNLSPDAPSSAVRNVAFKDLIEALRWVQREIAKFGGSPDKVTIMGHSSGATTVNLFTMSPLTKGLFSKAIVMSGEGLKPLPYDTNRMASVQLAASVGCAHWNTNFNDLKQTEKVLKCLRGVDAKRLIVQQRRLEDQGVAFSGPCIDGPHGVSLSFTVFVCNNFSADSFADAK
;
A
#
# COMPACT_ATOMS: atom_id res chain seq x y z
N MET A 1 -27.75 -22.41 -12.87
CA MET A 1 -26.30 -22.13 -12.71
C MET A 1 -26.11 -21.49 -11.35
N THR A 2 -25.42 -22.16 -10.45
CA THR A 2 -25.16 -21.68 -9.08
C THR A 2 -24.35 -20.38 -9.13
N LEU A 3 -24.99 -19.26 -8.78
CA LEU A 3 -24.47 -17.88 -8.72
C LEU A 3 -23.33 -17.66 -7.73
N ASN A 4 -22.70 -18.72 -7.22
CA ASN A 4 -21.78 -18.62 -6.07
C ASN A 4 -20.36 -18.21 -6.45
N VAL A 5 -20.05 -18.22 -7.75
CA VAL A 5 -18.70 -18.12 -8.27
C VAL A 5 -18.71 -17.29 -9.56
N LEU A 6 -17.96 -16.18 -9.58
CA LEU A 6 -17.83 -15.32 -10.77
C LEU A 6 -16.38 -15.35 -11.28
N PRO A 7 -16.10 -16.02 -12.41
CA PRO A 7 -14.81 -15.91 -13.06
C PRO A 7 -14.69 -14.55 -13.74
N LEU A 8 -13.55 -13.86 -13.52
CA LEU A 8 -13.21 -12.62 -14.20
C LEU A 8 -11.85 -12.77 -14.88
N GLN A 9 -11.76 -12.36 -16.14
CA GLN A 9 -10.55 -12.43 -16.95
C GLN A 9 -9.81 -11.08 -16.95
N PHE A 10 -8.55 -11.07 -16.50
CA PHE A 10 -7.66 -9.91 -16.47
C PHE A 10 -6.61 -9.98 -17.58
N CYS A 11 -5.86 -8.89 -17.75
CA CYS A 11 -4.67 -8.86 -18.60
C CYS A 11 -3.61 -9.88 -18.14
N THR A 12 -3.57 -10.16 -16.84
CA THR A 12 -2.60 -11.02 -16.16
C THR A 12 -3.08 -12.46 -15.95
N GLY A 13 -4.38 -12.75 -16.00
CA GLY A 13 -4.91 -14.10 -15.83
C GLY A 13 -6.37 -14.11 -15.39
N GLU A 14 -6.92 -15.29 -15.11
CA GLU A 14 -8.30 -15.43 -14.62
C GLU A 14 -8.32 -15.47 -13.09
N ILE A 15 -9.33 -14.86 -12.46
CA ILE A 15 -9.60 -15.02 -11.03
C ILE A 15 -11.02 -15.52 -10.79
N ARG A 16 -11.22 -16.10 -9.61
CA ARG A 16 -12.51 -16.55 -9.11
C ARG A 16 -12.87 -15.84 -7.81
N GLY A 17 -13.98 -15.10 -7.81
CA GLY A 17 -14.52 -14.48 -6.59
C GLY A 17 -15.64 -15.30 -5.93
N LYS A 18 -16.16 -14.78 -4.82
CA LYS A 18 -17.23 -15.39 -4.03
C LYS A 18 -18.45 -14.47 -3.93
N TYR A 19 -19.62 -15.01 -4.19
CA TYR A 19 -20.89 -14.35 -3.84
C TYR A 19 -21.13 -14.41 -2.33
N VAL A 20 -21.62 -13.32 -1.76
CA VAL A 20 -21.95 -13.19 -0.34
C VAL A 20 -23.29 -12.49 -0.20
N LYS A 21 -24.12 -13.00 0.72
CA LYS A 21 -25.30 -12.31 1.23
C LYS A 21 -25.12 -12.10 2.72
N THR A 22 -25.25 -10.85 3.16
CA THR A 22 -24.99 -10.47 4.55
C THR A 22 -26.23 -10.69 5.42
N SER A 23 -26.08 -10.56 6.75
CA SER A 23 -27.20 -10.65 7.70
C SER A 23 -28.28 -9.61 7.44
N GLY A 24 -27.89 -8.42 6.97
CA GLY A 24 -28.79 -7.35 6.55
C GLY A 24 -29.45 -7.57 5.18
N ASN A 25 -29.35 -8.77 4.59
CA ASN A 25 -29.86 -9.12 3.26
C ASN A 25 -29.23 -8.31 2.10
N VAL A 26 -28.04 -7.74 2.28
CA VAL A 26 -27.31 -7.06 1.21
C VAL A 26 -26.51 -8.08 0.42
N GLU A 27 -26.62 -8.05 -0.90
CA GLU A 27 -25.95 -8.97 -1.82
C GLU A 27 -24.67 -8.33 -2.39
N GLY A 28 -23.59 -9.10 -2.44
CA GLY A 28 -22.30 -8.62 -2.93
C GLY A 28 -21.42 -9.74 -3.46
N TYR A 29 -20.35 -9.36 -4.15
CA TYR A 29 -19.27 -10.23 -4.55
C TYR A 29 -17.97 -9.74 -3.93
N GLN A 30 -17.19 -10.66 -3.38
CA GLN A 30 -15.85 -10.40 -2.87
C GLN A 30 -14.80 -11.08 -3.75
N PHE A 31 -13.76 -10.32 -4.07
CA PHE A 31 -12.56 -10.77 -4.74
C PHE A 31 -11.37 -10.36 -3.88
N LEU A 32 -10.88 -11.28 -3.06
CA LEU A 32 -9.88 -11.03 -2.04
C LEU A 32 -8.55 -11.67 -2.47
N GLY A 33 -7.44 -10.98 -2.24
CA GLY A 33 -6.13 -11.57 -2.50
C GLY A 33 -5.64 -11.53 -3.96
N ILE A 34 -6.07 -10.55 -4.76
CA ILE A 34 -5.62 -10.44 -6.17
C ILE A 34 -4.20 -9.84 -6.21
N PRO A 35 -3.19 -10.50 -6.79
CA PRO A 35 -1.84 -9.93 -6.86
C PRO A 35 -1.82 -8.76 -7.85
N TYR A 36 -1.47 -7.56 -7.37
CA TYR A 36 -1.32 -6.38 -8.25
C TYR A 36 0.13 -6.14 -8.68
N ALA A 37 1.09 -6.75 -8.00
CA ALA A 37 2.53 -6.70 -8.30
C ALA A 37 3.19 -8.07 -8.03
N GLU A 38 4.42 -8.26 -8.50
CA GLU A 38 5.22 -9.40 -8.11
C GLU A 38 5.55 -9.39 -6.61
N ALA A 39 5.70 -10.60 -6.05
CA ALA A 39 6.10 -10.79 -4.66
C ALA A 39 7.44 -10.08 -4.41
N PRO A 40 7.53 -9.12 -3.46
CA PRO A 40 8.75 -8.35 -3.18
C PRO A 40 9.77 -9.14 -2.35
N ILE A 41 10.02 -10.40 -2.71
CA ILE A 41 10.89 -11.35 -2.01
C ILE A 41 12.31 -11.38 -2.58
N GLY A 42 13.27 -11.78 -1.74
CA GLY A 42 14.67 -11.95 -2.13
C GLY A 42 15.27 -10.66 -2.71
N GLU A 43 15.72 -10.71 -3.98
CA GLU A 43 16.30 -9.54 -4.66
C GLU A 43 15.33 -8.38 -4.83
N LEU A 44 14.01 -8.61 -4.79
CA LEU A 44 12.99 -7.58 -4.89
C LEU A 44 12.70 -6.89 -3.54
N ARG A 45 13.21 -7.41 -2.43
CA ARG A 45 13.08 -6.74 -1.13
C ARG A 45 13.79 -5.38 -1.18
N TYR A 46 13.08 -4.36 -0.70
CA TYR A 46 13.44 -2.93 -0.73
C TYR A 46 13.53 -2.29 -2.13
N ARG A 47 13.05 -2.97 -3.19
CA ARG A 47 12.94 -2.41 -4.54
C ARG A 47 11.52 -1.98 -4.86
N ASP A 48 11.38 -1.19 -5.92
CA ASP A 48 10.08 -0.82 -6.48
C ASP A 48 9.26 -2.07 -6.83
N PRO A 49 7.93 -2.04 -6.61
CA PRO A 49 7.05 -3.13 -7.03
C PRO A 49 7.19 -3.36 -8.53
N GLN A 50 7.26 -4.63 -8.93
CA GLN A 50 7.36 -5.00 -10.34
C GLN A 50 5.99 -5.42 -10.87
N PRO A 51 5.65 -5.11 -12.13
CA PRO A 51 4.38 -5.54 -12.72
C PRO A 51 4.18 -7.06 -12.62
N LYS A 52 2.99 -7.48 -12.23
CA LYS A 52 2.67 -8.90 -12.09
C LYS A 52 2.74 -9.62 -13.45
N ARG A 53 3.52 -10.69 -13.53
CA ARG A 53 3.55 -11.58 -14.70
C ARG A 53 2.23 -12.31 -14.85
N LYS A 54 1.95 -12.72 -16.08
CA LYS A 54 0.77 -13.53 -16.36
C LYS A 54 0.85 -14.86 -15.63
N TRP A 55 -0.26 -15.31 -15.05
CA TRP A 55 -0.40 -16.65 -14.49
C TRP A 55 -1.31 -17.51 -15.38
N SER A 56 -1.12 -18.82 -15.33
CA SER A 56 -1.96 -19.81 -15.98
C SER A 56 -3.04 -20.32 -15.03
N GLY A 57 -4.20 -20.66 -15.58
CA GLY A 57 -5.34 -21.15 -14.78
C GLY A 57 -6.06 -20.04 -14.01
N THR A 58 -7.03 -20.46 -13.20
CA THR A 58 -7.88 -19.55 -12.42
C THR A 58 -7.33 -19.40 -11.01
N LEU A 59 -7.00 -18.17 -10.62
CA LEU A 59 -6.57 -17.84 -9.27
C LEU A 59 -7.78 -17.75 -8.34
N ASP A 60 -7.71 -18.42 -7.19
CA ASP A 60 -8.77 -18.36 -6.19
C ASP A 60 -8.67 -17.07 -5.37
N ALA A 61 -9.62 -16.16 -5.56
CA ALA A 61 -9.70 -14.86 -4.91
C ALA A 61 -10.90 -14.80 -3.96
N THR A 62 -11.18 -15.88 -3.24
CA THR A 62 -12.35 -16.00 -2.35
C THR A 62 -12.07 -15.52 -0.93
N ASP A 63 -10.80 -15.50 -0.51
CA ASP A 63 -10.36 -15.24 0.85
C ASP A 63 -9.14 -14.32 0.85
N PHE A 64 -8.94 -13.58 1.95
CA PHE A 64 -7.74 -12.76 2.09
C PHE A 64 -6.48 -13.64 1.98
N ARG A 65 -5.48 -13.10 1.29
CA ARG A 65 -4.12 -13.63 1.30
C ARG A 65 -3.34 -13.06 2.48
N GLU A 66 -2.12 -13.55 2.64
CA GLU A 66 -1.22 -13.16 3.70
C GLU A 66 -1.01 -11.63 3.72
N SER A 67 -1.07 -11.07 4.92
CA SER A 67 -0.78 -9.67 5.17
C SER A 67 0.72 -9.40 5.04
N CYS A 68 1.08 -8.15 4.75
CA CYS A 68 2.47 -7.75 4.83
C CYS A 68 2.98 -7.90 6.26
N PHE A 69 4.27 -8.18 6.41
CA PHE A 69 4.90 -8.31 7.71
C PHE A 69 4.77 -7.05 8.56
N TRP A 70 4.22 -7.21 9.77
CA TRP A 70 4.13 -6.17 10.79
C TRP A 70 4.17 -6.73 12.21
N ASN A 71 4.57 -5.89 13.17
CA ASN A 71 4.46 -6.13 14.61
C ASN A 71 4.73 -4.80 15.32
N SER A 72 3.79 -4.31 16.13
CA SER A 72 3.94 -3.04 16.84
C SER A 72 3.37 -3.07 18.26
N SER A 73 3.98 -2.30 19.19
CA SER A 73 3.42 -2.02 20.53
C SER A 73 2.23 -1.10 20.49
N THR A 74 2.12 -0.31 19.43
CA THR A 74 1.22 0.85 19.39
C THR A 74 -0.19 0.48 18.94
N THR A 75 -0.43 -0.81 18.66
CA THR A 75 -1.74 -1.35 18.30
C THR A 75 -2.21 -2.39 19.30
N SER A 76 -3.52 -2.46 19.50
CA SER A 76 -4.17 -3.53 20.26
C SER A 76 -4.44 -4.78 19.40
N ASN A 77 -4.21 -4.70 18.08
CA ASN A 77 -4.37 -5.83 17.18
C ASN A 77 -3.27 -6.86 17.42
N ASP A 78 -3.65 -8.14 17.52
CA ASP A 78 -2.71 -9.23 17.75
C ASP A 78 -2.10 -9.70 16.41
N PRO A 79 -0.79 -9.46 16.17
CA PRO A 79 -0.14 -9.89 14.93
C PRO A 79 -0.13 -11.41 14.76
N ASN A 80 -0.27 -12.20 15.82
CA ASN A 80 -0.30 -13.67 15.74
C ASN A 80 -1.61 -14.21 15.15
N LYS A 81 -2.66 -13.38 15.11
CA LYS A 81 -3.94 -13.72 14.48
C LYS A 81 -3.99 -13.38 13.00
N THR A 82 -2.91 -12.83 12.46
CA THR A 82 -2.81 -12.38 11.08
C THR A 82 -1.72 -13.19 10.37
N PRO A 83 -2.07 -14.09 9.43
CA PRO A 83 -1.07 -14.75 8.58
C PRO A 83 -0.27 -13.70 7.81
N MET A 84 1.06 -13.76 7.90
CA MET A 84 1.96 -12.78 7.29
C MET A 84 2.99 -13.41 6.36
N SER A 85 3.28 -12.70 5.29
CA SER A 85 4.28 -13.04 4.28
C SER A 85 4.91 -11.77 3.69
N GLU A 86 6.06 -11.92 3.04
CA GLU A 86 6.58 -10.87 2.16
C GLU A 86 5.87 -10.85 0.81
N ASP A 87 5.38 -12.01 0.36
CA ASP A 87 4.42 -12.07 -0.75
C ASP A 87 3.07 -11.58 -0.22
N CYS A 88 2.88 -10.26 -0.26
CA CYS A 88 1.73 -9.59 0.37
C CYS A 88 1.13 -8.46 -0.48
N LEU A 89 1.63 -8.23 -1.70
CA LEU A 89 1.16 -7.16 -2.59
C LEU A 89 -0.14 -7.56 -3.30
N PHE A 90 -1.19 -7.70 -2.49
CA PHE A 90 -2.53 -8.08 -2.91
C PHE A 90 -3.51 -6.92 -2.80
N ILE A 91 -4.50 -6.91 -3.68
CA ILE A 91 -5.62 -5.98 -3.68
C ILE A 91 -6.94 -6.74 -3.55
N ASN A 92 -7.86 -6.16 -2.80
CA ASN A 92 -9.16 -6.74 -2.50
C ASN A 92 -10.25 -5.86 -3.10
N VAL A 93 -11.22 -6.44 -3.78
CA VAL A 93 -12.33 -5.70 -4.43
C VAL A 93 -13.66 -6.28 -3.98
N LEU A 94 -14.54 -5.41 -3.49
CA LEU A 94 -15.93 -5.70 -3.21
C LEU A 94 -16.79 -4.97 -4.23
N THR A 95 -17.74 -5.68 -4.85
CA THR A 95 -18.66 -5.10 -5.84
C THR A 95 -20.08 -5.64 -5.65
N SER A 96 -21.08 -4.88 -6.06
CA SER A 96 -22.49 -5.30 -5.99
C SER A 96 -22.95 -5.93 -7.32
N PRO A 97 -24.00 -6.77 -7.31
CA PRO A 97 -24.61 -7.27 -8.55
C PRO A 97 -25.04 -6.14 -9.50
N LYS A 98 -25.49 -5.00 -8.95
CA LYS A 98 -25.86 -3.80 -9.71
C LYS A 98 -24.66 -3.24 -10.48
N CYS A 99 -23.51 -3.06 -9.81
CA CYS A 99 -22.31 -2.56 -10.46
C CYS A 99 -21.80 -3.49 -11.56
N LEU A 100 -21.79 -4.80 -11.32
CA LEU A 100 -21.40 -5.79 -12.33
C LEU A 100 -22.33 -5.79 -13.56
N ARG A 101 -23.62 -5.54 -13.38
CA ARG A 101 -24.61 -5.50 -14.48
C ARG A 101 -24.58 -4.20 -15.28
N HIS A 102 -24.47 -3.05 -14.59
CA HIS A 102 -24.67 -1.75 -15.23
C HIS A 102 -23.38 -0.95 -15.43
N GLY A 103 -22.30 -1.35 -14.76
CA GLY A 103 -21.01 -0.67 -14.81
C GLY A 103 -21.05 0.76 -14.27
N ASN A 104 -19.98 1.50 -14.57
CA ASN A 104 -19.84 2.94 -14.30
C ASN A 104 -20.02 3.35 -12.81
N CYS A 105 -19.85 2.42 -11.88
CA CYS A 105 -19.91 2.68 -10.45
C CYS A 105 -18.68 3.47 -9.98
N SER A 106 -18.86 4.30 -8.96
CA SER A 106 -17.75 4.99 -8.29
C SER A 106 -16.83 3.96 -7.61
N VAL A 107 -15.54 4.25 -7.53
CA VAL A 107 -14.56 3.35 -6.90
C VAL A 107 -14.00 4.04 -5.67
N LEU A 108 -14.17 3.43 -4.51
CA LEU A 108 -13.57 3.88 -3.25
C LEU A 108 -12.37 3.00 -2.94
N VAL A 109 -11.16 3.56 -3.02
CA VAL A 109 -9.91 2.87 -2.67
C VAL A 109 -9.53 3.27 -1.25
N TYR A 110 -9.66 2.34 -0.32
CA TYR A 110 -9.35 2.54 1.08
C TYR A 110 -7.91 2.11 1.41
N ILE A 111 -7.10 3.07 1.85
CA ILE A 111 -5.74 2.88 2.33
C ILE A 111 -5.79 2.77 3.85
N HIS A 112 -5.44 1.59 4.37
CA HIS A 112 -5.48 1.35 5.81
C HIS A 112 -4.49 2.22 6.59
N GLY A 113 -4.79 2.44 7.86
CA GLY A 113 -3.90 3.13 8.80
C GLY A 113 -2.84 2.19 9.37
N GLY A 114 -2.36 2.53 10.56
CA GLY A 114 -1.46 1.68 11.33
C GLY A 114 -0.01 2.14 11.35
N GLY A 115 0.23 3.43 11.58
CA GLY A 115 1.57 3.98 11.87
C GLY A 115 2.60 3.86 10.74
N PHE A 116 2.23 3.30 9.59
CA PHE A 116 3.12 2.79 8.54
C PHE A 116 3.88 1.51 8.86
N ASP A 117 3.67 0.91 10.03
CA ASP A 117 4.40 -0.24 10.55
C ASP A 117 3.52 -1.38 11.11
N TYR A 118 2.19 -1.21 11.12
CA TYR A 118 1.21 -2.22 11.51
C TYR A 118 -0.13 -2.14 10.76
N ASP A 119 -1.04 -3.06 11.12
CA ASP A 119 -2.35 -3.30 10.52
C ASP A 119 -2.32 -3.86 9.08
N THR A 120 -3.52 -4.12 8.54
CA THR A 120 -3.71 -4.80 7.26
C THR A 120 -5.16 -4.66 6.77
N PRO A 121 -5.44 -4.79 5.46
CA PRO A 121 -6.80 -4.83 4.94
C PRO A 121 -7.71 -5.91 5.56
N SER A 122 -7.15 -7.04 6.02
CA SER A 122 -7.96 -8.15 6.56
C SER A 122 -8.64 -7.84 7.90
N LEU A 123 -8.27 -6.73 8.56
CA LEU A 123 -8.97 -6.19 9.73
C LEU A 123 -10.33 -5.57 9.41
N TYR A 124 -10.67 -5.41 8.12
CA TYR A 124 -11.95 -4.85 7.66
C TYR A 124 -12.79 -5.96 7.02
N PRO A 125 -13.70 -6.60 7.77
CA PRO A 125 -14.41 -7.76 7.27
C PRO A 125 -15.35 -7.41 6.10
N PRO A 126 -15.34 -8.21 5.00
CA PRO A 126 -16.15 -7.93 3.81
C PRO A 126 -17.64 -7.77 4.09
N HIS A 127 -18.22 -8.54 5.02
CA HIS A 127 -19.65 -8.48 5.31
C HIS A 127 -20.09 -7.10 5.83
N PHE A 128 -19.32 -6.50 6.75
CA PHE A 128 -19.59 -5.14 7.24
C PHE A 128 -19.46 -4.12 6.12
N LEU A 129 -18.43 -4.24 5.28
CA LEU A 129 -18.22 -3.31 4.17
C LEU A 129 -19.31 -3.43 3.09
N ILE A 130 -19.74 -4.66 2.78
CA ILE A 130 -20.86 -4.91 1.85
C ILE A 130 -22.14 -4.27 2.41
N GLU A 131 -22.48 -4.51 3.68
CA GLU A 131 -23.68 -3.94 4.31
C GLU A 131 -23.70 -2.41 4.30
N ASN A 132 -22.54 -1.76 4.43
CA ASN A 132 -22.47 -0.31 4.58
C ASN A 132 -22.22 0.42 3.25
N PHE A 133 -21.54 -0.18 2.28
CA PHE A 133 -21.11 0.53 1.06
C PHE A 133 -21.78 0.02 -0.22
N LEU A 134 -22.25 -1.23 -0.25
CA LEU A 134 -22.73 -1.89 -1.47
C LEU A 134 -24.25 -2.08 -1.50
N THR A 135 -24.99 -1.28 -0.73
CA THR A 135 -26.46 -1.27 -0.72
C THR A 135 -27.04 -0.85 -2.08
N GLU A 136 -28.28 -1.23 -2.37
CA GLU A 136 -28.90 -1.03 -3.70
C GLU A 136 -29.03 0.43 -4.13
N ASP A 137 -29.18 1.35 -3.17
CA ASP A 137 -29.23 2.79 -3.36
C ASP A 137 -27.85 3.39 -3.69
N ARG A 138 -26.77 2.67 -3.38
CA ARG A 138 -25.40 3.08 -3.66
C ARG A 138 -24.89 2.45 -4.95
N SER A 139 -23.87 3.08 -5.53
CA SER A 139 -23.21 2.61 -6.75
C SER A 139 -21.70 2.75 -6.57
N VAL A 140 -21.17 1.99 -5.61
CA VAL A 140 -19.79 2.09 -5.14
C VAL A 140 -19.14 0.71 -5.11
N LEU A 141 -17.91 0.62 -5.63
CA LEU A 141 -16.98 -0.49 -5.36
C LEU A 141 -16.09 -0.10 -4.20
N PHE A 142 -15.75 -1.06 -3.36
CA PHE A 142 -14.80 -0.87 -2.26
C PHE A 142 -13.53 -1.66 -2.54
N VAL A 143 -12.39 -0.97 -2.55
CA VAL A 143 -11.09 -1.54 -2.91
C VAL A 143 -10.10 -1.35 -1.76
N MET A 144 -9.39 -2.39 -1.36
CA MET A 144 -8.42 -2.34 -0.26
C MET A 144 -7.09 -2.98 -0.67
N PRO A 145 -6.09 -2.18 -1.10
CA PRO A 145 -4.74 -2.69 -1.33
C PRO A 145 -3.98 -2.90 -0.01
N ALA A 146 -3.21 -4.00 0.05
CA ALA A 146 -2.13 -4.15 1.02
C ALA A 146 -0.84 -3.54 0.46
N TYR A 147 0.02 -3.01 1.33
CA TYR A 147 1.29 -2.39 0.95
C TYR A 147 2.36 -2.71 2.00
N ARG A 148 3.65 -2.66 1.63
CA ARG A 148 4.74 -2.97 2.57
C ARG A 148 4.78 -1.99 3.74
N LEU A 149 5.12 -2.49 4.92
CA LEU A 149 5.13 -1.73 6.17
C LEU A 149 6.53 -1.72 6.80
N GLY A 150 6.75 -0.82 7.76
CA GLY A 150 7.95 -0.72 8.58
C GLY A 150 9.24 -0.77 7.77
N SER A 151 10.17 -1.62 8.19
CA SER A 151 11.44 -1.81 7.50
C SER A 151 11.32 -2.31 6.07
N PHE A 152 10.27 -3.06 5.71
CA PHE A 152 10.05 -3.54 4.34
C PHE A 152 9.58 -2.43 3.40
N GLY A 153 8.84 -1.46 3.93
CA GLY A 153 8.22 -0.37 3.19
C GLY A 153 9.02 0.94 3.16
N PHE A 154 9.82 1.18 4.19
CA PHE A 154 10.39 2.51 4.47
C PHE A 154 11.86 2.47 4.92
N LEU A 155 12.63 1.46 4.48
CA LEU A 155 14.08 1.39 4.72
C LEU A 155 14.79 2.64 4.16
N ASN A 156 15.70 3.21 4.95
CA ASN A 156 16.50 4.37 4.57
C ASN A 156 17.94 4.25 5.12
N LEU A 157 18.80 3.45 4.49
CA LEU A 157 20.19 3.28 4.96
C LEU A 157 21.09 4.45 4.55
N SER A 158 20.89 4.93 3.34
CA SER A 158 21.66 5.99 2.73
C SER A 158 20.68 7.00 2.13
N PRO A 159 20.22 8.00 2.91
CA PRO A 159 19.99 9.33 2.35
C PRO A 159 21.31 9.79 1.70
N ASP A 160 21.51 10.95 1.12
CA ASP A 160 22.81 11.39 0.55
C ASP A 160 23.48 10.55 -0.58
N ALA A 161 23.41 9.22 -0.65
CA ALA A 161 24.00 8.39 -1.70
C ALA A 161 22.98 7.43 -2.33
N PRO A 162 23.03 7.23 -3.67
CA PRO A 162 22.17 6.26 -4.35
C PRO A 162 22.49 4.84 -3.84
N SER A 163 21.47 3.98 -3.80
CA SER A 163 21.62 2.55 -3.54
C SER A 163 20.54 1.76 -4.28
N SER A 164 20.64 0.44 -4.29
CA SER A 164 19.64 -0.47 -4.86
C SER A 164 18.40 -0.63 -3.98
N ALA A 165 18.40 -0.06 -2.77
CA ALA A 165 17.18 0.13 -1.99
C ALA A 165 16.57 1.48 -2.32
N VAL A 166 15.27 1.46 -2.55
CA VAL A 166 14.50 2.65 -2.85
C VAL A 166 13.78 3.09 -1.58
N ARG A 167 13.78 4.40 -1.32
CA ARG A 167 12.98 4.99 -0.24
C ARG A 167 11.49 4.98 -0.62
N ASN A 168 10.63 5.00 0.40
CA ASN A 168 9.17 5.05 0.25
C ASN A 168 8.58 3.97 -0.68
N VAL A 169 9.15 2.75 -0.70
CA VAL A 169 8.65 1.68 -1.57
C VAL A 169 7.21 1.29 -1.27
N ALA A 170 6.77 1.44 -0.01
CA ALA A 170 5.37 1.32 0.38
C ALA A 170 4.42 2.25 -0.39
N PHE A 171 4.85 3.48 -0.70
CA PHE A 171 4.06 4.40 -1.50
C PHE A 171 4.07 4.01 -2.97
N LYS A 172 5.17 3.45 -3.45
CA LYS A 172 5.24 2.91 -4.81
C LYS A 172 4.34 1.69 -4.98
N ASP A 173 4.20 0.86 -3.93
CA ASP A 173 3.23 -0.23 -3.87
C ASP A 173 1.81 0.29 -4.07
N LEU A 174 1.43 1.32 -3.32
CA LEU A 174 0.11 1.95 -3.42
C LEU A 174 -0.11 2.64 -4.78
N ILE A 175 0.92 3.29 -5.36
CA ILE A 175 0.84 3.85 -6.71
C ILE A 175 0.62 2.73 -7.75
N GLU A 176 1.32 1.59 -7.64
CA GLU A 176 1.09 0.47 -8.54
C GLU A 176 -0.30 -0.14 -8.33
N ALA A 177 -0.81 -0.21 -7.10
CA ALA A 177 -2.18 -0.60 -6.84
C ALA A 177 -3.20 0.35 -7.49
N LEU A 178 -2.97 1.66 -7.45
CA LEU A 178 -3.81 2.65 -8.14
C LEU A 178 -3.73 2.52 -9.67
N ARG A 179 -2.54 2.25 -10.22
CA ARG A 179 -2.38 1.93 -11.65
C ARG A 179 -3.10 0.65 -12.02
N TRP A 180 -3.08 -0.36 -11.15
CA TRP A 180 -3.86 -1.58 -11.33
C TRP A 180 -5.36 -1.28 -11.34
N VAL A 181 -5.85 -0.43 -10.42
CA VAL A 181 -7.25 0.03 -10.41
C VAL A 181 -7.61 0.67 -11.75
N GLN A 182 -6.78 1.59 -12.26
CA GLN A 182 -7.00 2.23 -13.55
C GLN A 182 -7.11 1.23 -14.71
N ARG A 183 -6.29 0.16 -14.71
CA ARG A 183 -6.29 -0.85 -15.78
C ARG A 183 -7.43 -1.86 -15.68
N GLU A 184 -7.85 -2.22 -14.47
CA GLU A 184 -8.63 -3.44 -14.24
C GLU A 184 -10.01 -3.21 -13.61
N ILE A 185 -10.26 -2.07 -12.95
CA ILE A 185 -11.47 -1.91 -12.11
C ILE A 185 -12.79 -1.96 -12.90
N ALA A 186 -12.75 -1.63 -14.19
CA ALA A 186 -13.88 -1.74 -15.10
C ALA A 186 -14.45 -3.18 -15.18
N LYS A 187 -13.61 -4.19 -14.99
CA LYS A 187 -14.01 -5.61 -14.96
C LYS A 187 -14.91 -5.96 -13.78
N PHE A 188 -14.88 -5.15 -12.73
CA PHE A 188 -15.74 -5.27 -11.55
C PHE A 188 -16.96 -4.34 -11.61
N GLY A 189 -17.16 -3.62 -12.71
CA GLY A 189 -18.22 -2.64 -12.89
C GLY A 189 -17.89 -1.22 -12.38
N GLY A 190 -16.64 -0.98 -11.96
CA GLY A 190 -16.18 0.35 -11.55
C GLY A 190 -15.83 1.25 -12.74
N SER A 191 -15.79 2.56 -12.52
CA SER A 191 -15.28 3.54 -13.49
C SER A 191 -13.88 4.01 -13.07
N PRO A 192 -12.85 3.86 -13.93
CA PRO A 192 -11.50 4.39 -13.67
C PRO A 192 -11.48 5.93 -13.54
N ASP A 193 -12.46 6.63 -14.11
CA ASP A 193 -12.60 8.10 -14.03
C ASP A 193 -13.23 8.58 -12.71
N LYS A 194 -13.85 7.67 -11.94
CA LYS A 194 -14.58 7.97 -10.70
C LYS A 194 -13.92 7.36 -9.48
N VAL A 195 -12.59 7.38 -9.45
CA VAL A 195 -11.80 6.86 -8.33
C VAL A 195 -11.69 7.91 -7.22
N THR A 196 -12.05 7.53 -6.01
CA THR A 196 -11.87 8.29 -4.77
C THR A 196 -10.92 7.50 -3.87
N ILE A 197 -9.81 8.12 -3.45
CA ILE A 197 -8.95 7.54 -2.41
C ILE A 197 -9.41 7.99 -1.02
N MET A 198 -9.40 7.07 -0.07
CA MET A 198 -9.83 7.31 1.31
C MET A 198 -8.83 6.65 2.25
N GLY A 199 -8.53 7.29 3.37
CA GLY A 199 -7.63 6.70 4.35
C GLY A 199 -7.88 7.20 5.76
N HIS A 200 -7.41 6.41 6.73
CA HIS A 200 -7.44 6.74 8.15
C HIS A 200 -6.02 6.74 8.73
N SER A 201 -5.70 7.67 9.65
CA SER A 201 -4.38 7.73 10.31
C SER A 201 -3.22 7.83 9.29
N SER A 202 -2.23 6.93 9.31
CA SER A 202 -1.17 6.87 8.29
C SER A 202 -1.69 6.71 6.86
N GLY A 203 -2.83 6.05 6.67
CA GLY A 203 -3.53 5.98 5.39
C GLY A 203 -4.08 7.33 4.95
N ALA A 204 -4.56 8.15 5.89
CA ALA A 204 -4.99 9.51 5.62
C ALA A 204 -3.81 10.43 5.28
N THR A 205 -2.68 10.29 5.99
CA THR A 205 -1.41 10.95 5.65
C THR A 205 -0.96 10.57 4.23
N THR A 206 -1.11 9.29 3.86
CA THR A 206 -0.83 8.82 2.49
C THR A 206 -1.73 9.51 1.46
N VAL A 207 -3.04 9.55 1.70
CA VAL A 207 -3.99 10.24 0.82
C VAL A 207 -3.60 11.71 0.65
N ASN A 208 -3.25 12.39 1.74
CA ASN A 208 -2.84 13.79 1.72
C ASN A 208 -1.53 14.01 0.94
N LEU A 209 -0.56 13.09 1.01
CA LEU A 209 0.66 13.14 0.21
C LEU A 209 0.37 12.84 -1.27
N PHE A 210 -0.57 11.95 -1.55
CA PHE A 210 -0.93 11.54 -2.91
C PHE A 210 -1.71 12.61 -3.67
N THR A 211 -2.40 13.53 -3.01
CA THR A 211 -3.02 14.70 -3.70
C THR A 211 -1.97 15.67 -4.24
N MET A 212 -0.75 15.61 -3.73
CA MET A 212 0.34 16.51 -4.09
C MET A 212 1.39 15.87 -5.00
N SER A 213 1.42 14.54 -5.07
CA SER A 213 2.45 13.83 -5.81
C SER A 213 2.20 13.91 -7.32
N PRO A 214 3.19 14.27 -8.14
CA PRO A 214 3.03 14.22 -9.60
C PRO A 214 2.87 12.79 -10.12
N LEU A 215 3.36 11.79 -9.36
CA LEU A 215 3.30 10.37 -9.74
C LEU A 215 1.90 9.76 -9.65
N THR A 216 0.99 10.43 -8.94
CA THR A 216 -0.40 10.01 -8.76
C THR A 216 -1.38 10.79 -9.64
N LYS A 217 -0.89 11.75 -10.45
CA LYS A 217 -1.71 12.56 -11.35
C LYS A 217 -2.53 11.67 -12.29
N GLY A 218 -3.84 11.87 -12.30
CA GLY A 218 -4.77 11.11 -13.14
C GLY A 218 -5.10 9.71 -12.63
N LEU A 219 -4.60 9.29 -11.45
CA LEU A 219 -4.94 7.98 -10.88
C LEU A 219 -6.22 8.01 -10.01
N PHE A 220 -6.64 9.19 -9.57
CA PHE A 220 -7.88 9.41 -8.81
C PHE A 220 -8.38 10.85 -8.98
N SER A 221 -9.65 11.06 -8.63
CA SER A 221 -10.36 12.33 -8.85
C SER A 221 -10.82 12.99 -7.55
N LYS A 222 -10.91 12.24 -6.44
CA LYS A 222 -11.37 12.72 -5.12
C LYS A 222 -10.56 12.08 -3.99
N ALA A 223 -10.51 12.76 -2.84
CA ALA A 223 -9.78 12.31 -1.66
C ALA A 223 -10.62 12.49 -0.38
N ILE A 224 -10.53 11.53 0.53
CA ILE A 224 -11.12 11.58 1.89
C ILE A 224 -10.00 11.32 2.90
N VAL A 225 -9.75 12.29 3.78
CA VAL A 225 -8.66 12.27 4.77
C VAL A 225 -9.26 12.19 6.17
N MET A 226 -9.07 11.07 6.87
CA MET A 226 -9.63 10.86 8.21
C MET A 226 -8.53 10.75 9.27
N SER A 227 -8.46 11.73 10.17
CA SER A 227 -7.49 11.71 11.29
C SER A 227 -6.03 11.52 10.83
N GLY A 228 -5.68 12.08 9.68
CA GLY A 228 -4.32 12.05 9.13
C GLY A 228 -3.51 13.26 9.55
N GLU A 229 -2.20 13.16 9.41
CA GLU A 229 -1.33 14.32 9.60
C GLU A 229 -1.48 15.31 8.44
N GLY A 230 -1.42 16.60 8.79
CA GLY A 230 -1.42 17.68 7.82
C GLY A 230 -0.13 17.73 6.99
N LEU A 231 -0.08 18.69 6.06
CA LEU A 231 1.07 18.92 5.18
C LEU A 231 2.26 19.50 5.95
N LYS A 232 3.00 18.64 6.65
CA LYS A 232 4.27 19.01 7.31
C LYS A 232 5.46 18.57 6.47
N PRO A 233 6.55 19.34 6.44
CA PRO A 233 7.80 18.89 5.83
C PRO A 233 8.26 17.56 6.47
N LEU A 234 8.43 16.54 5.64
CA LEU A 234 8.97 15.25 6.09
C LEU A 234 10.50 15.36 6.16
N PRO A 235 11.16 14.85 7.22
CA PRO A 235 12.61 14.78 7.23
C PRO A 235 13.15 13.89 6.09
N TYR A 236 14.30 14.27 5.54
CA TYR A 236 14.95 13.51 4.47
C TYR A 236 15.59 12.20 4.98
N ASP A 237 16.01 12.20 6.24
CA ASP A 237 16.67 11.10 6.92
C ASP A 237 15.72 10.28 7.82
N THR A 238 14.40 10.45 7.68
CA THR A 238 13.40 9.61 8.39
C THR A 238 13.75 8.13 8.22
N ASN A 239 13.68 7.38 9.32
CA ASN A 239 14.06 5.97 9.45
C ASN A 239 15.56 5.64 9.33
N ARG A 240 16.47 6.62 9.16
CA ARG A 240 17.91 6.30 9.03
C ARG A 240 18.45 5.58 10.24
N MET A 241 18.19 6.11 11.43
CA MET A 241 18.60 5.49 12.70
C MET A 241 18.03 4.07 12.83
N ALA A 242 16.72 3.89 12.61
CA ALA A 242 16.06 2.59 12.69
C ALA A 242 16.62 1.59 11.67
N SER A 243 16.89 2.03 10.45
CA SER A 243 17.43 1.20 9.36
C SER A 243 18.85 0.72 9.68
N VAL A 244 19.72 1.60 10.17
CA VAL A 244 21.10 1.26 10.56
C VAL A 244 21.12 0.33 11.76
N GLN A 245 20.31 0.61 12.80
CA GLN A 245 20.24 -0.24 13.98
C GLN A 245 19.63 -1.61 13.68
N LEU A 246 18.63 -1.68 12.81
CA LEU A 246 18.08 -2.95 12.33
C LEU A 246 19.13 -3.76 11.58
N ALA A 247 19.89 -3.12 10.67
CA ALA A 247 20.98 -3.79 9.96
C ALA A 247 22.06 -4.31 10.91
N ALA A 248 22.41 -3.55 11.94
CA ALA A 248 23.36 -3.98 12.96
C ALA A 248 22.83 -5.13 13.82
N SER A 249 21.56 -5.08 14.25
CA SER A 249 20.97 -6.10 15.14
C SER A 249 20.81 -7.47 14.48
N VAL A 250 20.74 -7.52 13.15
CA VAL A 250 20.75 -8.78 12.38
C VAL A 250 22.13 -9.19 11.89
N GLY A 251 23.17 -8.41 12.19
CA GLY A 251 24.57 -8.70 11.83
C GLY A 251 24.95 -8.32 10.40
N CYS A 252 24.16 -7.48 9.74
CA CYS A 252 24.45 -6.99 8.38
C CYS A 252 25.29 -5.71 8.34
N ALA A 253 25.39 -4.99 9.46
CA ALA A 253 26.21 -3.79 9.59
C ALA A 253 27.02 -3.81 10.91
N HIS A 254 28.11 -3.06 10.92
CA HIS A 254 29.01 -2.90 12.06
C HIS A 254 29.28 -1.42 12.35
N TRP A 255 29.89 -1.12 13.50
CA TRP A 255 30.17 0.25 13.97
C TRP A 255 30.98 1.10 12.98
N ASN A 256 31.80 0.47 12.13
CA ASN A 256 32.64 1.12 11.11
C ASN A 256 32.05 1.06 9.69
N THR A 257 30.80 0.58 9.52
CA THR A 257 30.15 0.53 8.21
C THR A 257 29.88 1.95 7.71
N ASN A 258 30.45 2.29 6.56
CA ASN A 258 30.26 3.59 5.95
C ASN A 258 29.05 3.56 4.99
N PHE A 259 27.90 4.06 5.44
CA PHE A 259 26.68 4.13 4.63
C PHE A 259 26.73 5.16 3.49
N ASN A 260 27.77 6.01 3.44
CA ASN A 260 28.00 6.91 2.31
C ASN A 260 28.83 6.23 1.20
N ASP A 261 29.41 5.04 1.46
CA ASP A 261 30.08 4.24 0.45
C ASP A 261 29.09 3.26 -0.19
N LEU A 262 28.83 3.42 -1.48
CA LEU A 262 27.88 2.58 -2.23
C LEU A 262 28.20 1.08 -2.10
N LYS A 263 29.47 0.69 -2.18
CA LYS A 263 29.85 -0.74 -2.12
C LYS A 263 29.55 -1.35 -0.75
N GLN A 264 29.76 -0.60 0.33
CA GLN A 264 29.42 -1.04 1.68
C GLN A 264 27.91 -1.07 1.88
N THR A 265 27.18 -0.04 1.46
CA THR A 265 25.71 -0.02 1.53
C THR A 265 25.09 -1.17 0.75
N GLU A 266 25.58 -1.49 -0.45
CA GLU A 266 25.12 -2.66 -1.22
C GLU A 266 25.41 -4.01 -0.53
N LYS A 267 26.55 -4.12 0.17
CA LYS A 267 26.84 -5.32 0.98
C LYS A 267 25.84 -5.47 2.13
N VAL A 268 25.51 -4.38 2.81
CA VAL A 268 24.48 -4.38 3.87
C VAL A 268 23.13 -4.78 3.29
N LEU A 269 22.73 -4.20 2.16
CA LEU A 269 21.47 -4.52 1.48
C LEU A 269 21.40 -5.98 1.03
N LYS A 270 22.48 -6.50 0.44
CA LYS A 270 22.58 -7.91 0.06
C LYS A 270 22.42 -8.82 1.28
N CYS A 271 23.05 -8.49 2.41
CA CYS A 271 22.87 -9.23 3.65
C CYS A 271 21.41 -9.16 4.13
N LEU A 272 20.83 -7.95 4.21
CA LEU A 272 19.46 -7.74 4.66
C LEU A 272 18.44 -8.51 3.82
N ARG A 273 18.61 -8.58 2.49
CA ARG A 273 17.77 -9.40 1.59
C ARG A 273 17.83 -10.90 1.88
N GLY A 274 18.93 -11.38 2.45
CA GLY A 274 19.11 -12.78 2.88
C GLY A 274 18.62 -13.09 4.29
N VAL A 275 18.24 -12.08 5.09
CA VAL A 275 17.72 -12.30 6.45
C VAL A 275 16.27 -12.80 6.37
N ASP A 276 15.92 -13.77 7.19
CA ASP A 276 14.53 -14.21 7.35
C ASP A 276 13.62 -13.04 7.77
N ALA A 277 12.45 -12.91 7.13
CA ALA A 277 11.55 -11.78 7.36
C ALA A 277 10.96 -11.74 8.77
N LYS A 278 10.71 -12.91 9.38
CA LYS A 278 10.24 -12.96 10.79
C LYS A 278 11.35 -12.46 11.71
N ARG A 279 12.61 -12.81 11.45
CA ARG A 279 13.75 -12.27 12.21
C ARG A 279 13.83 -10.74 12.10
N LEU A 280 13.62 -10.16 10.91
CA LEU A 280 13.59 -8.71 10.72
C LEU A 280 12.48 -8.05 11.54
N ILE A 281 11.26 -8.59 11.50
CA ILE A 281 10.13 -8.05 12.28
C ILE A 281 10.35 -8.17 13.78
N VAL A 282 10.88 -9.30 14.26
CA VAL A 282 11.21 -9.45 15.68
C VAL A 282 12.25 -8.41 16.13
N GLN A 283 13.28 -8.14 15.32
CA GLN A 283 14.25 -7.10 15.66
C GLN A 283 13.66 -5.69 15.56
N GLN A 284 12.83 -5.41 14.54
CA GLN A 284 12.13 -4.13 14.42
C GLN A 284 11.29 -3.85 15.66
N ARG A 285 10.51 -4.83 16.13
CA ARG A 285 9.69 -4.71 17.34
C ARG A 285 10.52 -4.40 18.59
N ARG A 286 11.69 -5.07 18.74
CA ARG A 286 12.61 -4.80 19.85
C ARG A 286 13.20 -3.39 19.79
N LEU A 287 13.50 -2.87 18.60
CA LEU A 287 13.96 -1.50 18.44
C LEU A 287 12.86 -0.50 18.79
N GLU A 288 11.62 -0.78 18.39
CA GLU A 288 10.46 0.03 18.75
C GLU A 288 10.27 0.10 20.28
N ASP A 289 10.41 -1.03 20.99
CA ASP A 289 10.39 -1.07 22.47
C ASP A 289 11.50 -0.22 23.12
N GLN A 290 12.57 0.06 22.38
CA GLN A 290 13.67 0.92 22.80
C GLN A 290 13.50 2.38 22.33
N GLY A 291 12.35 2.72 21.74
CA GLY A 291 12.05 4.05 21.23
C GLY A 291 12.57 4.32 19.81
N VAL A 292 13.00 3.30 19.08
CA VAL A 292 13.52 3.41 17.70
C VAL A 292 12.55 2.72 16.74
N ALA A 293 11.62 3.49 16.18
CA ALA A 293 10.57 3.00 15.28
C ALA A 293 10.81 3.41 13.82
N PHE A 294 10.14 2.71 12.90
CA PHE A 294 9.94 3.21 11.53
C PHE A 294 8.70 4.11 11.53
N SER A 295 8.87 5.36 11.12
CA SER A 295 7.84 6.42 11.25
C SER A 295 7.23 6.83 9.90
N GLY A 296 7.29 5.94 8.91
CA GLY A 296 6.69 6.18 7.59
C GLY A 296 7.62 6.92 6.61
N PRO A 297 7.07 7.82 5.78
CA PRO A 297 7.78 8.34 4.61
C PRO A 297 8.86 9.37 4.93
N CYS A 298 9.77 9.55 3.97
CA CYS A 298 10.77 10.62 3.93
C CYS A 298 10.63 11.43 2.63
N ILE A 299 11.28 12.58 2.54
CA ILE A 299 11.48 13.23 1.23
C ILE A 299 12.38 12.34 0.38
N ASP A 300 11.98 12.00 -0.84
CA ASP A 300 12.72 11.11 -1.73
C ASP A 300 13.21 11.77 -3.03
N GLY A 301 13.10 13.10 -3.13
CA GLY A 301 13.70 13.93 -4.18
C GLY A 301 12.68 14.49 -5.18
N PRO A 302 13.11 15.29 -6.17
CA PRO A 302 12.22 15.98 -7.09
C PRO A 302 11.42 15.06 -8.03
N HIS A 303 11.88 13.82 -8.20
CA HIS A 303 11.20 12.78 -8.98
C HIS A 303 10.62 11.66 -8.10
N GLY A 304 10.68 11.85 -6.78
CA GLY A 304 10.19 10.91 -5.79
C GLY A 304 8.69 11.04 -5.57
N VAL A 305 8.14 10.17 -4.72
CA VAL A 305 6.71 10.22 -4.36
C VAL A 305 6.43 11.41 -3.44
N SER A 306 7.35 11.72 -2.53
CA SER A 306 7.23 12.78 -1.54
C SER A 306 8.18 13.94 -1.86
N LEU A 307 7.59 15.03 -2.32
CA LEU A 307 8.32 16.24 -2.69
C LEU A 307 8.67 17.08 -1.45
N SER A 308 9.77 17.83 -1.56
CA SER A 308 10.04 18.94 -0.62
C SER A 308 8.90 19.97 -0.70
N PHE A 309 8.53 20.53 0.47
CA PHE A 309 7.48 21.54 0.59
C PHE A 309 7.71 22.75 -0.35
N THR A 310 8.97 23.12 -0.60
CA THR A 310 9.31 24.22 -1.53
C THR A 310 8.95 23.88 -2.98
N VAL A 311 9.23 22.65 -3.42
CA VAL A 311 8.89 22.19 -4.78
C VAL A 311 7.37 22.10 -4.94
N PHE A 312 6.66 21.72 -3.89
CA PHE A 312 5.20 21.71 -3.87
C PHE A 312 4.59 23.12 -4.06
N VAL A 313 5.04 24.11 -3.29
CA VAL A 313 4.53 25.49 -3.39
C VAL A 313 4.77 26.06 -4.78
N CYS A 314 5.94 25.84 -5.37
CA CYS A 314 6.26 26.35 -6.71
C CYS A 314 5.47 25.66 -7.84
N ASN A 315 5.14 24.36 -7.70
CA ASN A 315 4.43 23.62 -8.74
C ASN A 315 2.91 23.82 -8.73
N ASN A 316 2.32 24.14 -7.57
CA ASN A 316 0.87 24.28 -7.43
C ASN A 316 0.38 25.73 -7.27
N PHE A 317 1.29 26.69 -7.11
CA PHE A 317 0.97 28.13 -7.08
C PHE A 317 1.76 28.87 -8.17
N SER A 318 1.50 28.56 -9.44
CA SER A 318 1.75 29.52 -10.54
C SER A 318 0.59 30.52 -10.57
N ALA A 319 0.87 31.80 -10.82
CA ALA A 319 -0.07 32.93 -10.70
C ALA A 319 -1.42 32.78 -11.45
N ASP A 320 -1.53 31.86 -12.39
CA ASP A 320 -2.74 31.59 -13.16
C ASP A 320 -3.86 30.89 -12.37
N SER A 321 -3.55 30.22 -11.24
CA SER A 321 -4.55 29.47 -10.47
C SER A 321 -5.53 30.32 -9.65
N PHE A 322 -5.40 31.66 -9.70
CA PHE A 322 -6.32 32.62 -9.07
C PHE A 322 -7.19 33.40 -10.06
N ALA A 323 -7.01 33.22 -11.38
CA ALA A 323 -7.77 33.98 -12.38
C ALA A 323 -9.21 33.48 -12.58
N ASP A 324 -9.50 32.21 -12.27
CA ASP A 324 -10.82 31.58 -12.54
C ASP A 324 -11.73 31.49 -11.30
N ALA A 325 -11.42 32.23 -10.23
CA ALA A 325 -12.27 32.34 -9.05
C ALA A 325 -12.81 33.78 -8.89
N LYS A 326 -13.63 34.22 -9.85
CA LYS A 326 -14.60 35.29 -9.69
C LYS A 326 -15.85 35.01 -10.51
#